data_AF-A0A7Y4TV51-F1
#
_entry.id   AF-A0A7Y4TV51-F1
#
_cell.length_a   1.000
_cell.length_b   1.000
_cell.length_c   1.000
_cell.angle_alpha   90.00
_cell.angle_beta   90.00
_cell.angle_gamma   90.00
#
_symmetry.space_group_name_H-M   'P 1'
#
loop_
_entity.id
_entity.type
_entity.pdbx_description
1 polymer ?
#
loop_
_entity_poly.entity_id
_entity_poly.type
_entity_poly.pdbx_seq_one_letter_code
_entity_poly.pdbx_strand_id
1 'polypeptide(L)' 'MIVQISTPMQLMMYIGNDLIESVKVQADQVQRPGYLGQFKRNLKIKYRELIHSNPNITPEFLVANPQLQEQAVSKK' A
#
# COMPACT_ATOMS: atom_id res chain seq x y z
N MET A 1 -17.72 -6.86 -25.87
CA MET A 1 -17.69 -6.81 -24.39
C MET A 1 -16.32 -6.30 -23.99
N ILE A 2 -16.23 -5.06 -23.50
CA ILE A 2 -14.95 -4.48 -23.10
C ILE A 2 -14.70 -4.95 -21.67
N VAL A 3 -13.77 -5.88 -21.49
CA VAL A 3 -13.33 -6.31 -20.15
C VAL A 3 -12.59 -5.12 -19.54
N GLN A 4 -13.25 -4.41 -18.62
CA GLN A 4 -12.64 -3.30 -17.91
C GLN A 4 -11.56 -3.88 -17.00
N ILE A 5 -10.31 -3.83 -17.46
CA ILE A 5 -9.13 -4.28 -16.73
C ILE A 5 -8.89 -3.24 -15.63
N SER A 6 -9.59 -3.36 -14.51
CA SER A 6 -9.34 -2.54 -13.33
C SER A 6 -8.02 -2.98 -12.71
N THR A 7 -6.92 -2.39 -13.17
CA THR A 7 -5.60 -2.59 -12.55
C THR A 7 -5.73 -2.28 -11.05
N PRO A 8 -5.49 -3.26 -10.15
CA PRO A 8 -5.75 -3.04 -8.74
C PRO A 8 -4.61 -2.19 -8.16
N MET A 9 -4.87 -0.91 -7.91
CA MET A 9 -3.98 -0.13 -7.05
C MET A 9 -3.99 -0.73 -5.65
N GLN A 10 -2.82 -0.75 -5.01
CA GLN A 10 -2.68 -1.24 -3.65
C GLN A 10 -1.94 -0.24 -2.78
N LEU A 11 -2.43 -0.03 -1.56
CA LEU A 11 -1.71 0.63 -0.49
C LEU A 11 -0.96 -0.42 0.31
N MET A 12 0.36 -0.38 0.24
CA MET A 12 1.28 -1.27 0.93
C MET A 12 1.84 -0.55 2.16
N MET A 13 1.83 -1.19 3.31
CA MET A 13 2.46 -0.71 4.55
C MET A 13 3.72 -1.53 4.82
N TYR A 14 4.82 -0.82 5.02
CA TYR A 14 6.11 -1.38 5.39
C TYR A 14 6.50 -0.94 6.80
N ILE A 15 7.18 -1.79 7.54
CA ILE A 15 7.87 -1.42 8.77
C ILE A 15 9.32 -1.85 8.56
N GLY A 16 10.20 -0.88 8.31
CA GLY A 16 11.55 -1.16 7.86
C GLY A 16 11.52 -1.71 6.44
N ASN A 17 12.18 -2.83 6.19
CA ASN A 17 12.22 -3.48 4.87
C ASN A 17 11.12 -4.53 4.67
N ASP A 18 10.31 -4.77 5.70
CA ASP A 18 9.30 -5.82 5.69
C ASP A 18 7.94 -5.28 5.27
N LEU A 19 7.35 -5.92 4.25
CA LEU A 19 5.96 -5.68 3.86
C LEU A 19 5.03 -6.28 4.91
N ILE A 20 4.27 -5.42 5.59
CA ILE A 20 3.35 -5.83 6.65
C ILE A 20 1.97 -6.16 6.09
N GLU A 21 1.42 -5.28 5.26
CA GLU A 21 0.09 -5.50 4.66
C GLU A 21 -0.08 -4.72 3.35
N SER A 22 -0.81 -5.32 2.40
CA SER A 22 -1.24 -4.69 1.16
C SER A 22 -2.77 -4.62 1.09
N VAL A 23 -3.32 -3.42 0.95
CA VAL A 23 -4.77 -3.18 0.87
C VAL A 23 -5.13 -2.72 -0.53
N LYS A 24 -6.11 -3.37 -1.17
CA LYS A 24 -6.63 -2.92 -2.48
C LYS A 24 -7.32 -1.57 -2.31
N VAL A 25 -6.97 -0.61 -3.17
CA VAL A 25 -7.55 0.74 -3.20
C VAL A 25 -8.05 1.06 -4.60
N GLN A 26 -9.06 1.92 -4.68
CA GLN A 26 -9.63 2.33 -5.96
C GLN A 26 -8.78 3.43 -6.59
N ALA A 27 -8.31 3.20 -7.81
CA ALA A 27 -7.41 4.10 -8.51
C ALA A 27 -7.96 5.54 -8.61
N ASP A 28 -9.23 5.68 -8.96
CA ASP A 28 -9.92 6.96 -9.12
C ASP A 28 -10.09 7.74 -7.81
N GLN A 29 -9.93 7.08 -6.68
CA GLN A 29 -10.10 7.67 -5.35
C GLN A 29 -8.76 8.05 -4.71
N VAL A 30 -7.62 7.55 -5.20
CA VAL A 30 -6.29 7.76 -4.59
C VAL A 30 -5.91 9.23 -4.49
N GLN A 31 -6.30 10.04 -5.49
CA GLN A 31 -6.03 11.49 -5.49
C GLN A 31 -6.98 12.28 -4.58
N ARG A 32 -8.08 11.66 -4.11
CA ARG A 32 -9.04 12.35 -3.25
C ARG A 32 -8.46 12.51 -1.84
N PRO A 33 -8.38 13.75 -1.32
CA PRO A 33 -7.95 13.98 0.05
C PRO A 33 -8.74 13.12 1.04
N GLY A 34 -8.05 12.57 2.03
CA GLY A 34 -8.66 11.75 3.08
C GLY A 34 -8.84 10.27 2.73
N TYR A 35 -8.98 9.88 1.46
CA TYR A 35 -9.21 8.49 1.07
C TYR A 35 -8.09 7.57 1.56
N LEU A 36 -6.85 7.78 1.11
CA LEU A 36 -5.69 7.02 1.61
C LEU A 36 -5.48 7.20 3.11
N GLY A 37 -5.80 8.38 3.64
CA GLY A 37 -5.65 8.70 5.06
C GLY A 37 -6.45 7.78 5.97
N GLN A 38 -7.67 7.40 5.56
CA GLN A 38 -8.50 6.45 6.29
C GLN A 38 -7.83 5.08 6.38
N PHE A 39 -7.32 4.55 5.26
CA PHE A 39 -6.60 3.28 5.24
C PHE A 39 -5.33 3.32 6.08
N LYS A 40 -4.52 4.39 5.96
CA LYS A 40 -3.30 4.56 6.76
C LYS A 40 -3.60 4.59 8.26
N ARG A 41 -4.68 5.27 8.69
CA ARG A 41 -5.12 5.29 10.10
C ARG A 41 -5.55 3.91 10.56
N ASN A 42 -6.37 3.22 9.77
CA ASN A 42 -6.84 1.87 10.10
C ASN A 42 -5.65 0.90 10.23
N LEU A 43 -4.68 0.96 9.31
CA LEU A 43 -3.47 0.15 9.35
C LEU A 43 -2.62 0.45 10.58
N LYS A 44 -2.41 1.73 10.93
CA LYS A 44 -1.70 2.11 12.15
C LYS A 44 -2.38 1.62 13.43
N ILE A 45 -3.72 1.66 13.48
CA ILE A 45 -4.48 1.14 14.63
C ILE A 45 -4.37 -0.39 14.69
N LYS A 46 -4.53 -1.07 13.56
CA LYS A 46 -4.46 -2.53 13.45
C LYS A 46 -3.10 -3.08 13.88
N TYR A 47 -2.01 -2.42 13.46
CA TYR A 47 -0.64 -2.82 13.76
C TYR A 47 0.00 -2.00 14.90
N ARG A 48 -0.81 -1.36 15.75
CA ARG A 48 -0.32 -0.48 16.82
C ARG A 48 0.72 -1.16 17.72
N GLU A 49 0.51 -2.43 18.06
CA GLU A 49 1.40 -3.18 18.95
C GLU A 49 2.75 -3.43 18.29
N LEU A 50 2.74 -3.84 17.01
CA LEU A 50 3.96 -4.04 16.23
C LEU A 50 4.77 -2.75 16.07
N ILE A 51 4.09 -1.62 15.88
CA ILE A 51 4.72 -0.30 15.79
C ILE A 51 5.32 0.10 17.15
N HIS A 52 4.58 -0.10 18.25
CA HIS A 52 5.08 0.24 19.59
C HIS A 52 6.26 -0.64 20.03
N SER A 53 6.30 -1.91 19.61
CA SER A 53 7.45 -2.80 19.86
C SER A 53 8.71 -2.37 19.10
N ASN A 54 8.57 -1.57 18.04
CA ASN A 54 9.67 -1.10 17.20
C ASN A 54 9.68 0.44 17.12
N PRO A 55 9.91 1.16 18.23
CA PRO A 55 9.76 2.62 18.28
C PRO A 55 10.73 3.38 17.37
N ASN A 56 11.84 2.75 16.97
CA ASN A 56 12.84 3.34 16.08
C ASN A 56 12.46 3.25 14.59
N ILE A 57 11.42 2.51 14.24
CA ILE A 57 11.04 2.25 12.85
C ILE A 57 9.70 2.89 12.55
N THR A 58 9.71 3.89 11.67
CA THR A 58 8.49 4.55 11.24
C THR A 58 7.81 3.74 10.15
N PRO A 59 6.49 3.50 10.23
CA PRO A 59 5.78 2.83 9.15
C PRO A 59 5.77 3.65 7.86
N GLU A 60 6.20 3.01 6.77
CA GLU A 60 6.20 3.58 5.43
C GLU A 60 4.99 3.08 4.64
N PHE A 61 4.50 3.91 3.72
CA PHE A 61 3.33 3.59 2.92
C PHE A 61 3.59 3.87 1.45
N LEU A 62 3.46 2.83 0.63
CA LEU A 62 3.62 2.91 -0.81
C LEU A 62 2.28 2.64 -1.50
N VAL A 63 1.94 3.43 -2.51
CA VAL A 63 0.83 3.10 -3.41
C VAL A 63 1.43 2.60 -4.71
N ALA A 64 1.11 1.36 -5.07
CA ALA A 64 1.67 0.71 -6.23
C ALA A 64 0.60 -0.01 -7.05
N ASN A 65 0.88 -0.11 -8.36
CA ASN A 65 0.20 -1.03 -9.27
C ASN A 65 1.11 -2.25 -9.41
N PRO A 66 0.80 -3.40 -8.75
CA PRO A 66 1.67 -4.57 -8.78
C PRO A 66 1.88 -5.11 -10.21
N GLN A 67 0.88 -4.97 -11.10
CA GLN A 67 0.97 -5.38 -12.50
C GLN A 67 1.96 -4.56 -13.34
N LEU A 68 2.29 -3.34 -12.91
CA LEU A 68 3.30 -2.50 -13.60
C LEU A 68 4.72 -2.74 -13.07
N GLN A 69 4.87 -3.38 -11.91
CA GLN A 69 6.17 -3.59 -11.27
C GLN A 69 6.91 -4.84 -11.78
N GLU A 70 6.21 -5.82 -12.36
CA GLU A 70 6.83 -7.02 -12.97
C GLU A 70 7.71 -6.70 -14.19
N GLN A 71 7.62 -5.49 -14.76
CA GLN A 71 8.43 -5.10 -15.92
C GLN A 71 9.80 -4.51 -15.56
N ALA A 72 10.08 -4.24 -14.27
CA ALA A 72 11.35 -3.63 -13.85
C ALA A 72 12.44 -4.65 -13.43
N VAL A 73 12.11 -5.94 -13.28
CA VAL A 73 13.05 -6.97 -12.78
C VAL A 73 13.53 -7.92 -13.89
N SER A 74 13.13 -7.71 -15.14
CA SER A 74 13.59 -8.50 -16.30
C SER A 74 14.40 -7.64 -17.29
N LYS A 75 15.50 -7.05 -16.82
CA LYS A 75 16.62 -6.64 -17.67
C LYS A 75 17.92 -6.96 -16.95
N LYS A 76 18.35 -8.22 -17.07
CA LYS A 76 19.75 -8.60 -16.97
C LYS A 76 20.03 -9.71 -17.96
#